data_AF-A0A5M7P5K0-F1
#
_entry.id   AF-A0A5M7P5K0-F1
#
_cell.length_a   1.000
_cell.length_b   1.000
_cell.length_c   1.000
_cell.angle_alpha   90.00
_cell.angle_beta   90.00
_cell.angle_gamma   90.00
#
_symmetry.space_group_name_H-M   'P 1'
#
loop_
_entity.id
_entity.type
_entity.pdbx_description
1 polymer ?
#
loop_
_entity_poly.entity_id
_entity_poly.type
_entity_poly.pdbx_seq_one_letter_code
_entity_poly.pdbx_strand_id
1 'polypeptide(L)'
;MEFEKGISAVEVDDGTAVDMGYTFTKDRFAAPPLTEEERESQAEAAKNANAVMKDALMSEAGLQINILQDAVDLEMATDAEAALLPRWKKYRVLLSRIEPQSAEQISWPEKPE
;
A
#
# COMPACT_ATOMS: atom_id res chain seq x y z
N MET A 1 13.15 -24.18 -39.17
CA MET A 1 11.79 -23.70 -39.48
C MET A 1 11.98 -22.42 -40.26
N GLU A 2 11.60 -22.37 -41.54
CA GLU A 2 11.71 -21.14 -42.34
C GLU A 2 10.40 -20.36 -42.21
N PHE A 3 10.48 -19.12 -41.75
CA PHE A 3 9.33 -18.23 -41.65
C PHE A 3 9.19 -17.41 -42.94
N GLU A 4 7.97 -16.98 -43.27
CA GLU A 4 7.74 -16.11 -44.41
C GLU A 4 8.51 -14.78 -44.28
N LYS A 5 8.88 -14.19 -45.42
CA LYS A 5 9.65 -12.95 -45.48
C LYS A 5 8.94 -11.84 -44.69
N GLY A 6 9.58 -11.36 -43.63
CA GLY A 6 9.03 -10.33 -42.73
C GLY A 6 8.62 -10.85 -41.34
N ILE A 7 8.69 -12.16 -41.12
CA ILE A 7 8.46 -12.80 -39.82
C ILE A 7 9.81 -13.07 -39.16
N SER A 8 9.97 -12.63 -37.92
CA SER A 8 11.13 -12.96 -37.07
C SER A 8 10.65 -13.77 -35.88
N ALA A 9 11.36 -14.85 -35.55
CA ALA A 9 11.12 -15.64 -34.34
C ALA A 9 12.13 -15.25 -33.26
N VAL A 10 11.63 -15.07 -32.04
CA VAL A 10 12.43 -14.74 -30.86
C VAL A 10 12.12 -15.80 -29.81
N GLU A 11 13.15 -16.46 -29.30
CA GLU A 11 13.01 -17.40 -28.19
C GLU A 11 12.81 -16.61 -26.90
N VAL A 12 11.77 -16.95 -26.15
CA VAL A 12 11.45 -16.33 -24.86
C VAL A 12 11.68 -17.35 -23.76
N ASP A 13 12.24 -16.91 -22.63
CA ASP A 13 12.46 -17.77 -21.48
C ASP A 13 11.13 -18.33 -20.96
N ASP A 14 11.18 -19.58 -20.48
CA ASP A 14 10.02 -20.25 -19.88
C ASP A 14 9.51 -19.43 -18.67
N GLY A 15 8.28 -18.94 -18.76
CA GLY A 15 7.68 -18.01 -17.80
C GLY A 15 7.53 -16.56 -18.29
N THR A 16 8.04 -16.20 -19.46
CA THR A 16 7.78 -14.88 -20.06
C THR A 16 6.35 -14.83 -20.62
N ALA A 17 5.43 -14.20 -19.88
CA ALA A 17 4.07 -13.98 -20.34
C ALA A 17 4.05 -12.89 -21.44
N VAL A 18 4.06 -13.32 -22.70
CA VAL A 18 3.79 -12.46 -23.86
C VAL A 18 2.35 -12.70 -24.27
N ASP A 19 1.53 -11.64 -24.28
CA ASP A 19 0.11 -11.71 -24.62
C ASP A 19 -0.23 -10.70 -25.73
N MET A 20 -1.49 -10.69 -26.17
CA MET A 20 -2.00 -9.77 -27.16
C MET A 20 -1.76 -8.31 -26.74
N GLY A 21 -1.27 -7.48 -27.67
CA GLY A 21 -0.98 -6.07 -27.44
C GLY A 21 0.45 -5.76 -26.99
N TYR A 22 1.28 -6.78 -26.72
CA TYR A 22 2.71 -6.58 -26.48
C TYR A 22 3.41 -6.10 -27.75
N THR A 23 4.39 -5.20 -27.58
CA THR A 23 5.23 -4.69 -28.67
C THR A 23 6.64 -5.23 -28.52
N PHE A 24 7.31 -5.54 -29.63
CA PHE A 24 8.71 -5.92 -29.62
C PHE A 24 9.57 -4.68 -29.94
N THR A 25 10.23 -4.12 -28.91
CA THR A 25 11.06 -2.92 -29.05
C THR A 25 12.41 -3.14 -28.38
N LYS A 26 13.51 -2.73 -29.04
CA LYS A 26 14.89 -2.88 -28.53
C LYS A 26 15.20 -4.31 -28.06
N ASP A 27 14.86 -5.30 -28.90
CA ASP A 27 15.08 -6.73 -28.64
C ASP A 27 14.36 -7.28 -27.39
N ARG A 28 13.29 -6.62 -26.94
CA ARG A 28 12.50 -7.05 -25.78
C ARG A 28 11.00 -6.89 -26.03
N PHE A 29 10.21 -7.83 -25.53
CA PHE A 29 8.76 -7.67 -25.41
C PHE A 29 8.42 -6.64 -24.32
N ALA A 30 7.68 -5.61 -24.69
CA ALA A 30 7.14 -4.60 -23.80
C ALA A 30 5.63 -4.75 -23.74
N ALA A 31 5.08 -4.85 -22.52
CA ALA A 31 3.65 -4.81 -22.30
C ALA A 31 3.07 -3.51 -22.87
N PRO A 32 1.82 -3.53 -23.38
CA PRO A 32 1.16 -2.30 -23.77
C PRO A 32 1.12 -1.34 -22.58
N PRO A 33 1.31 -0.03 -22.81
CA PRO A 33 1.09 0.94 -21.75
C PRO A 33 -0.36 0.82 -21.26
N LEU A 34 -0.55 0.97 -19.94
CA LEU A 34 -1.90 1.01 -19.36
C LEU A 34 -2.72 2.12 -20.02
N THR A 35 -3.98 1.81 -20.32
CA THR A 35 -4.97 2.78 -20.78
C THR A 35 -5.23 3.85 -19.71
N GLU A 36 -5.91 4.94 -20.07
CA GLU A 36 -6.32 5.95 -19.06
C GLU A 36 -7.29 5.33 -18.04
N GLU A 37 -8.28 4.57 -18.51
CA GLU A 37 -9.27 3.90 -17.67
C GLU A 37 -8.64 2.93 -16.66
N GLU A 38 -7.65 2.13 -17.10
CA GLU A 38 -6.94 1.22 -16.19
C GLU A 38 -6.10 1.98 -15.16
N ARG A 39 -5.48 3.11 -15.54
CA ARG A 39 -4.72 3.96 -14.61
C ARG A 39 -5.63 4.62 -13.59
N GLU A 40 -6.79 5.13 -14.00
CA GLU A 40 -7.81 5.68 -13.12
C GLU A 40 -8.34 4.62 -12.16
N SER A 41 -8.64 3.41 -12.65
CA SER A 41 -9.08 2.29 -11.83
C SER A 41 -8.04 1.88 -10.79
N GLN A 42 -6.77 1.77 -11.18
CA GLN A 42 -5.68 1.47 -10.25
C GLN A 42 -5.47 2.58 -9.22
N ALA A 43 -5.56 3.84 -9.63
CA ALA A 43 -5.45 4.98 -8.72
C ALA A 43 -6.59 4.99 -7.69
N GLU A 44 -7.81 4.69 -8.12
CA GLU A 44 -8.97 4.61 -7.23
C GLU A 44 -8.88 3.42 -6.27
N ALA A 45 -8.43 2.26 -6.75
CA ALA A 45 -8.15 1.12 -5.90
C ALA A 45 -7.07 1.43 -4.84
N ALA A 46 -6.02 2.18 -5.21
CA ALA A 46 -4.98 2.60 -4.28
C ALA A 46 -5.51 3.55 -3.18
N LYS A 47 -6.34 4.54 -3.55
CA LYS A 47 -6.99 5.44 -2.57
C LYS A 47 -7.89 4.67 -1.59
N ASN A 48 -8.66 3.72 -2.12
CA ASN A 48 -9.53 2.89 -1.28
C ASN A 48 -8.72 2.00 -0.33
N ALA A 49 -7.63 1.39 -0.80
CA ALA A 49 -6.71 0.64 0.05
C ALA A 49 -6.09 1.53 1.15
N ASN A 50 -5.69 2.75 0.80
CA ASN A 50 -5.15 3.72 1.75
C ASN A 50 -6.17 4.13 2.82
N ALA A 51 -7.44 4.32 2.43
CA ALA A 51 -8.53 4.63 3.37
C ALA A 51 -8.77 3.47 4.36
N VAL A 52 -8.86 2.24 3.85
CA VAL A 52 -9.03 1.03 4.67
C VAL A 52 -7.85 0.86 5.63
N MET A 53 -6.62 1.10 5.17
CA MET A 53 -5.42 1.03 6.01
C MET A 53 -5.45 2.09 7.12
N LYS A 54 -5.83 3.34 6.80
CA LYS A 54 -5.99 4.41 7.81
C LYS A 54 -6.99 3.99 8.89
N ASP A 55 -8.14 3.46 8.50
CA ASP A 55 -9.19 3.06 9.44
C ASP A 55 -8.75 1.89 10.34
N ALA A 56 -8.02 0.93 9.78
CA ALA A 56 -7.44 -0.18 10.55
C ALA A 56 -6.43 0.33 11.59
N LEU A 57 -5.49 1.20 11.19
CA LEU A 57 -4.49 1.77 12.09
C LEU A 57 -5.11 2.68 13.15
N MET A 58 -6.15 3.46 12.80
CA MET A 58 -6.89 4.29 13.73
C MET A 58 -7.65 3.46 14.77
N SER A 59 -8.29 2.37 14.32
CA SER A 59 -8.99 1.40 15.19
C SER A 59 -8.03 0.74 16.17
N GLU A 60 -6.88 0.26 15.68
CA GLU A 60 -5.83 -0.32 16.52
C GLU A 60 -5.32 0.67 17.56
N ALA A 61 -4.96 1.89 17.13
CA ALA A 61 -4.51 2.93 18.05
C ALA A 61 -5.59 3.29 19.09
N GLY A 62 -6.87 3.31 18.67
CA GLY A 62 -8.00 3.53 19.56
C GLY A 62 -8.11 2.46 20.65
N LEU A 63 -7.99 1.18 20.26
CA LEU A 63 -8.02 0.06 21.20
C LEU A 63 -6.89 0.14 22.22
N GLN A 64 -5.65 0.38 21.76
CA GLN A 64 -4.49 0.51 22.65
C GLN A 64 -4.64 1.68 23.61
N ILE A 65 -5.10 2.84 23.13
CA ILE A 65 -5.36 4.01 23.97
C ILE A 65 -6.41 3.70 25.04
N ASN A 66 -7.50 3.02 24.68
CA ASN A 66 -8.56 2.69 25.64
C ASN A 66 -8.03 1.78 26.76
N ILE A 67 -7.32 0.69 26.40
CA ILE A 67 -6.72 -0.24 27.39
C ILE A 67 -5.75 0.48 28.31
N LEU A 68 -4.85 1.30 27.76
CA LEU A 68 -3.86 2.06 28.54
C LEU A 68 -4.52 3.13 29.40
N GLN A 69 -5.58 3.76 28.91
CA GLN A 69 -6.35 4.75 29.68
C GLN A 69 -7.09 4.07 30.84
N ASP A 70 -7.74 2.93 30.60
CA ASP A 70 -8.40 2.14 31.66
C ASP A 70 -7.38 1.74 32.74
N ALA A 71 -6.18 1.29 32.35
CA ALA A 71 -5.11 0.95 33.30
C ALA A 71 -4.67 2.17 34.14
N VAL A 72 -4.55 3.35 33.52
CA VAL A 72 -4.21 4.59 34.23
C VAL A 72 -5.34 5.01 35.18
N ASP A 73 -6.58 4.97 34.71
CA ASP A 73 -7.76 5.42 35.46
C ASP A 73 -8.07 4.50 36.65
N LEU A 74 -7.74 3.20 36.54
CA LEU A 74 -7.85 2.20 37.61
C LEU A 74 -6.60 2.13 38.51
N GLU A 75 -5.61 3.00 38.30
CA GLU A 75 -4.32 2.98 39.02
C GLU A 75 -3.57 1.64 38.91
N MET A 76 -3.79 0.92 37.81
CA MET A 76 -3.18 -0.39 37.49
C MET A 76 -2.01 -0.29 36.50
N ALA A 77 -1.83 0.88 35.87
CA ALA A 77 -0.78 1.08 34.87
C ALA A 77 0.61 0.95 35.48
N THR A 78 1.46 0.16 34.82
CA THR A 78 2.90 0.20 35.00
C THR A 78 3.50 1.50 34.46
N ASP A 79 4.71 1.86 34.89
CA ASP A 79 5.43 3.03 34.37
C ASP A 79 5.59 2.98 32.83
N ALA A 80 5.75 1.78 32.28
CA ALA A 80 5.85 1.56 30.84
C ALA A 80 4.52 1.87 30.12
N GLU A 81 3.40 1.38 30.64
CA GLU A 81 2.06 1.64 30.09
C GLU A 81 1.70 3.13 30.18
N ALA A 82 2.01 3.77 31.30
CA ALA A 82 1.82 5.21 31.48
C ALA A 82 2.63 6.04 30.47
N ALA A 83 3.87 5.61 30.16
CA ALA A 83 4.72 6.25 29.15
C ALA A 83 4.27 5.97 27.71
N LEU A 84 3.62 4.83 27.45
CA LEU A 84 3.08 4.43 26.16
C LEU A 84 1.83 5.21 25.77
N LEU A 85 0.95 5.52 26.72
CA LEU A 85 -0.31 6.23 26.47
C LEU A 85 -0.14 7.54 25.66
N PRO A 86 0.76 8.49 26.01
CA PRO A 86 0.96 9.70 25.21
C PRO A 86 1.55 9.42 23.83
N ARG A 87 2.36 8.35 23.67
CA ARG A 87 2.93 7.96 22.37
C ARG A 87 1.84 7.45 21.43
N TRP A 88 0.96 6.59 21.91
CA TRP A 88 -0.21 6.12 21.16
C TRP A 88 -1.18 7.25 20.80
N LYS A 89 -1.43 8.19 21.73
CA LYS A 89 -2.22 9.40 21.44
C LYS A 89 -1.58 10.25 20.34
N LYS A 90 -0.26 10.46 20.38
CA LYS A 90 0.49 11.17 19.32
C LYS A 90 0.38 10.44 17.98
N TYR A 91 0.60 9.13 17.98
CA TYR A 91 0.48 8.28 16.79
C TYR A 91 -0.91 8.38 16.14
N ARG A 92 -1.99 8.27 16.93
CA ARG A 92 -3.36 8.45 16.42
C ARG A 92 -3.60 9.82 15.79
N VAL A 93 -3.03 10.89 16.35
CA VAL A 93 -3.11 12.24 15.78
C VAL A 93 -2.30 12.37 14.49
N LEU A 94 -1.16 11.70 14.37
CA LEU A 94 -0.39 11.67 13.13
C LEU A 94 -1.18 10.94 12.03
N LEU A 95 -1.77 9.79 12.34
CA LEU A 95 -2.64 9.05 11.43
C LEU A 95 -3.84 9.88 10.97
N SER A 96 -4.50 10.62 11.88
CA SER A 96 -5.68 11.40 11.52
C SER A 96 -5.38 12.47 10.47
N ARG A 97 -4.14 12.99 10.45
CA ARG A 97 -3.67 14.03 9.51
C ARG A 97 -3.28 13.50 8.13
N ILE A 98 -3.23 12.18 7.94
CA ILE A 98 -2.93 11.58 6.64
C ILE A 98 -4.17 11.64 5.77
N GLU A 99 -4.04 12.21 4.57
CA GLU A 99 -5.08 12.23 3.56
C GLU A 99 -4.98 10.95 2.69
N PRO A 100 -5.96 10.02 2.76
CA PRO A 100 -5.91 8.76 2.02
C PRO A 100 -6.23 8.92 0.53
N GLN A 101 -6.53 10.13 0.06
CA GLN A 101 -6.93 10.44 -1.31
C GLN A 101 -5.77 10.48 -2.32
N SER A 102 -4.53 10.30 -1.85
CA SER A 102 -3.39 10.13 -2.74
C SER A 102 -3.34 8.70 -3.28
N ALA A 103 -3.15 8.56 -4.60
CA ALA A 103 -2.83 7.27 -5.23
C ALA A 103 -1.35 6.91 -5.11
N GLU A 104 -0.53 7.82 -4.55
CA GLU A 104 0.89 7.59 -4.31
C GLU A 104 1.12 6.77 -3.03
N GLN A 105 2.34 6.24 -2.90
CA GLN A 105 2.78 5.51 -1.72
C GLN A 105 2.73 6.42 -0.47
N ILE A 106 1.85 6.11 0.48
CA ILE A 106 1.76 6.81 1.77
C ILE A 106 2.84 6.28 2.72
N SER A 107 3.61 7.20 3.32
CA SER A 107 4.50 6.89 4.44
C SER A 107 3.71 6.92 5.75
N TRP A 108 3.32 5.76 6.25
CA TRP A 108 2.64 5.64 7.54
C TRP A 108 3.60 5.89 8.70
N PRO A 109 3.16 6.56 9.79
CA PRO A 109 3.97 6.71 10.99
C PRO A 109 4.29 5.34 11.60
N GLU A 110 5.42 5.25 12.30
CA GLU A 110 5.79 4.04 13.02
C GLU A 110 4.94 3.88 14.29
N LYS A 111 4.61 2.63 14.61
CA LYS A 111 3.86 2.30 15.82
C LYS A 111 4.73 2.53 17.06
N PRO A 112 4.17 3.03 18.16
CA PRO A 112 4.90 3.14 19.42
C PRO A 112 5.29 1.78 20.02
N GLU A 113 6.48 1.75 20.61
CA GLU A 113 6.99 0.71 21.53
C GLU A 113 7.05 1.22 22.98
#